data_AF-A0A2I0P1U6-F1
#
_entry.id   AF-A0A2I0P1U6-F1
#
_cell.length_a   1.000
_cell.length_b   1.000
_cell.length_c   1.000
_cell.angle_alpha   90.00
_cell.angle_beta   90.00
_cell.angle_gamma   90.00
#
_symmetry.space_group_name_H-M   'P 1'
#
loop_
_entity.id
_entity.type
_entity.pdbx_description
1 polymer ?
#
loop_
_entity_poly.entity_id
_entity_poly.type
_entity_poly.pdbx_seq_one_letter_code
_entity_poly.pdbx_strand_id
1 'polypeptide(L)'
;MPIHAMNLDQTISEHPVCLRCGKCCRYGPSINASHEDLIRWIRDERPDILHFFEAYCSDGTYVNCTELINTNAISCVLWTDMINPKTGDYYTDCPFLRSSEGDTWFCAIHLTRPAICVRFRPWEWGVKGLFFACPLVDKINVCGSDSSPPNYHEKDYC
;
A
#
# COMPACT_ATOMS: atom_id res chain seq x y z
N MET A 1 21.83 -25.56 -39.82
CA MET A 1 20.48 -25.18 -39.35
C MET A 1 20.62 -23.88 -38.58
N PRO A 2 20.03 -22.76 -39.00
CA PRO A 2 20.13 -21.51 -38.28
C PRO A 2 19.14 -21.50 -37.10
N ILE A 3 19.67 -21.23 -35.91
CA ILE A 3 18.92 -21.05 -34.67
C ILE A 3 18.20 -19.71 -34.81
N HIS A 4 16.87 -19.73 -34.90
CA HIS A 4 16.07 -18.51 -34.86
C HIS A 4 16.33 -17.80 -33.52
N ALA A 5 16.74 -16.54 -33.60
CA ALA A 5 16.78 -15.64 -32.45
C ALA A 5 15.36 -15.54 -31.87
N MET A 6 15.18 -15.99 -30.62
CA MET A 6 13.95 -15.73 -29.87
C MET A 6 13.97 -14.26 -29.49
N ASN A 7 13.10 -13.47 -30.13
CA ASN A 7 12.84 -12.09 -29.78
C ASN A 7 12.33 -12.05 -28.34
N LEU A 8 13.13 -11.47 -27.44
CA LEU A 8 12.76 -11.18 -26.06
C LEU A 8 11.98 -9.86 -25.99
N ASP A 9 10.95 -9.73 -26.83
CA ASP A 9 10.09 -8.57 -26.90
C ASP A 9 8.65 -9.05 -27.05
N GLN A 10 8.00 -9.33 -25.91
CA GLN A 10 6.55 -9.34 -25.70
C GLN A 10 6.21 -10.03 -24.37
N THR A 11 6.10 -9.23 -23.31
CA THR A 11 4.93 -9.17 -22.40
C THR A 11 5.24 -8.15 -21.30
N ILE A 12 5.24 -6.87 -21.64
CA ILE A 12 5.03 -5.81 -20.63
C ILE A 12 3.54 -5.89 -20.30
N SER A 13 3.17 -6.22 -19.06
CA SER A 13 1.75 -6.31 -18.68
C SER A 13 1.02 -5.01 -18.99
N GLU A 14 -0.09 -5.08 -19.73
CA GLU A 14 -0.96 -3.95 -20.09
C GLU A 14 -1.70 -3.32 -18.89
N HIS A 15 -1.41 -3.75 -17.66
CA HIS A 15 -2.05 -3.23 -16.46
C HIS A 15 -1.26 -2.07 -15.85
N PRO A 16 -1.94 -0.94 -15.51
CA PRO A 16 -1.30 0.18 -14.85
C PRO A 16 -0.70 -0.21 -13.49
N VAL A 17 0.57 0.10 -13.27
CA VAL A 17 1.29 -0.16 -12.01
C VAL A 17 1.69 1.13 -11.30
N CYS A 18 1.76 1.09 -9.97
CA CYS A 18 2.18 2.22 -9.14
C CYS A 18 3.51 2.82 -9.61
N LEU A 19 3.52 4.12 -9.95
CA LEU A 19 4.73 4.85 -10.37
C LEU A 19 5.64 5.26 -9.21
N ARG A 20 5.33 4.87 -7.96
CA ARG A 20 6.12 5.15 -6.75
C ARG A 20 6.41 6.63 -6.51
N CYS A 21 5.56 7.53 -7.02
CA CYS A 21 5.74 8.99 -6.91
C CYS A 21 5.51 9.58 -5.51
N GLY A 22 4.97 8.79 -4.57
CA GLY A 22 4.71 9.20 -3.19
C GLY A 22 3.56 10.19 -2.97
N LYS A 23 3.01 10.84 -4.01
CA LYS A 23 1.93 11.84 -3.89
C LYS A 23 0.67 11.30 -3.19
N CYS A 24 0.18 10.15 -3.62
CA CYS A 24 -1.00 9.53 -3.03
C CYS A 24 -0.71 8.86 -1.66
N CYS A 25 0.56 8.65 -1.30
CA CYS A 25 0.96 8.09 -0.01
C CYS A 25 0.92 9.11 1.14
N ARG A 26 0.79 10.40 0.83
CA ARG A 26 0.67 11.47 1.84
C ARG A 26 -0.63 11.43 2.65
N TYR A 27 -1.65 10.74 2.15
CA TYR A 27 -2.95 10.59 2.81
C TYR A 27 -2.97 9.44 3.83
N GLY A 28 -1.82 9.13 4.46
CA GLY A 28 -1.60 7.89 5.20
C GLY A 28 -1.84 7.86 6.72
N PRO A 29 -2.57 8.77 7.40
CA PRO A 29 -2.59 8.78 8.87
C PRO A 29 -3.54 7.77 9.54
N SER A 30 -4.18 6.86 8.79
CA SER A 30 -5.11 5.86 9.36
C SER A 30 -4.96 4.52 8.65
N ILE A 31 -3.72 4.01 8.65
CA ILE A 31 -3.38 2.73 8.03
C ILE A 31 -3.48 1.65 9.09
N ASN A 32 -4.28 0.62 8.81
CA ASN A 32 -4.31 -0.61 9.60
C ASN A 32 -3.49 -1.68 8.88
N ALA A 33 -2.66 -2.42 9.63
CA ALA A 33 -2.02 -3.64 9.18
C ALA A 33 -2.97 -4.84 9.41
N SER A 34 -3.05 -5.75 8.43
CA SER A 34 -3.81 -7.00 8.62
C SER A 34 -3.00 -8.02 9.42
N HIS A 35 -3.64 -9.10 9.87
CA HIS A 35 -2.94 -10.23 10.49
C HIS A 35 -1.83 -10.79 9.58
N GLU A 36 -2.08 -10.88 8.28
CA GLU A 36 -1.08 -11.35 7.31
C GLU A 36 0.11 -10.38 7.20
N ASP A 37 -0.12 -9.08 7.31
CA ASP A 37 0.97 -8.09 7.37
C ASP A 37 1.82 -8.30 8.62
N LEU A 38 1.18 -8.47 9.80
CA LEU A 38 1.89 -8.73 11.05
C LEU A 38 2.70 -10.03 10.99
N ILE A 39 2.08 -11.13 10.58
CA ILE A 39 2.74 -12.44 10.44
C ILE A 39 3.95 -12.33 9.52
N ARG A 40 3.78 -11.66 8.38
CA ARG A 40 4.84 -11.46 7.39
C ARG A 40 5.97 -10.61 7.96
N TRP A 41 5.69 -9.49 8.62
CA TRP A 41 6.72 -8.63 9.19
C TRP A 41 7.44 -9.25 10.39
N ILE A 42 6.77 -10.08 11.20
CA ILE A 42 7.41 -10.86 12.27
C ILE A 42 8.35 -11.90 11.66
N ARG A 43 7.86 -12.69 10.69
CA ARG A 43 8.66 -13.70 9.99
C ARG A 43 9.86 -13.10 9.26
N ASP A 44 9.69 -11.94 8.64
CA ASP A 44 10.73 -11.26 7.87
C ASP A 44 11.63 -10.37 8.76
N GLU A 45 11.53 -10.50 10.10
CA GLU A 45 12.31 -9.76 11.11
C GLU A 45 12.31 -8.25 10.89
N ARG A 46 11.10 -7.66 10.82
CA ARG A 46 10.86 -6.23 10.55
C ARG A 46 10.34 -5.46 11.77
N PRO A 47 11.09 -5.41 12.89
CA PRO A 47 10.69 -4.58 14.04
C PRO A 47 10.66 -3.09 13.68
N ASP A 48 11.44 -2.68 12.67
CA ASP A 48 11.43 -1.31 12.13
C ASP A 48 10.09 -0.90 11.50
N ILE A 49 9.24 -1.87 11.12
CA ILE A 49 7.87 -1.60 10.65
C ILE A 49 6.89 -1.77 11.81
N LEU A 50 6.99 -2.89 12.54
CA LEU A 50 6.07 -3.25 13.64
C LEU A 50 6.02 -2.16 14.71
N HIS A 51 7.13 -1.49 14.97
CA HIS A 51 7.22 -0.43 15.99
C HIS A 51 6.22 0.71 15.79
N PHE A 52 5.77 0.95 14.56
CA PHE A 52 4.82 2.01 14.21
C PHE A 52 3.35 1.59 14.33
N PHE A 53 3.07 0.37 14.79
CA PHE A 53 1.71 -0.14 14.91
C PHE A 53 1.40 -0.58 16.35
N GLU A 54 0.22 -0.21 16.82
CA GLU A 54 -0.39 -0.75 18.03
C GLU A 54 -1.51 -1.71 17.66
N ALA A 55 -1.58 -2.84 18.36
CA ALA A 55 -2.63 -3.83 18.22
C ALA A 55 -3.62 -3.69 19.37
N TYR A 56 -4.91 -3.67 19.04
CA TYR A 56 -5.97 -3.84 20.02
C TYR A 56 -6.33 -5.32 20.15
N CYS A 57 -6.22 -5.85 21.36
CA CYS A 57 -6.36 -7.27 21.64
C CYS A 57 -7.74 -7.61 22.21
N SER A 58 -8.16 -8.87 22.06
CA SER A 58 -9.47 -9.38 22.50
C SER A 58 -9.70 -9.30 24.01
N ASP A 59 -8.64 -9.13 24.80
CA ASP A 59 -8.70 -8.90 26.25
C ASP A 59 -8.85 -7.42 26.63
N GLY A 60 -8.97 -6.54 25.64
CA GLY A 60 -9.15 -5.10 25.80
C GLY A 60 -7.85 -4.32 25.95
N THR A 61 -6.69 -4.96 25.81
CA THR A 61 -5.38 -4.31 25.91
C THR A 61 -4.92 -3.72 24.58
N TYR A 62 -4.03 -2.72 24.67
CA TYR A 62 -3.24 -2.23 23.56
C TYR A 62 -1.79 -2.66 23.75
N VAL A 63 -1.19 -3.22 22.71
CA VAL A 63 0.22 -3.63 22.72
C VAL A 63 0.93 -3.09 21.48
N ASN A 64 2.19 -2.69 21.62
CA ASN A 64 2.99 -2.38 20.44
C ASN A 64 3.25 -3.67 19.66
N CYS A 65 3.14 -3.63 18.33
CA CYS A 65 3.25 -4.84 17.51
C CYS A 65 4.65 -5.49 17.58
N THR A 66 5.69 -4.82 18.09
CA THR A 66 6.98 -5.48 18.36
C THR A 66 6.90 -6.53 19.46
N GLU A 67 5.95 -6.41 20.40
CA GLU A 67 5.75 -7.39 21.47
C GLU A 67 5.18 -8.71 20.95
N LEU A 68 4.59 -8.69 19.75
CA LEU A 68 4.03 -9.86 19.09
C LEU A 68 5.12 -10.79 18.51
N ILE A 69 6.36 -10.34 18.37
CA ILE A 69 7.46 -11.12 17.76
C ILE A 69 7.72 -12.43 18.51
N ASN A 70 7.64 -12.40 19.84
CA ASN A 70 8.00 -13.53 20.70
C ASN A 70 6.77 -14.23 21.33
N THR A 71 5.57 -13.90 20.86
CA THR A 71 4.34 -14.43 21.43
C THR A 71 3.52 -15.10 20.34
N ASN A 72 2.76 -16.13 20.71
CA ASN A 72 1.71 -16.65 19.83
C ASN A 72 0.44 -15.77 19.89
N ALA A 73 0.58 -14.48 20.23
CA ALA A 73 -0.52 -13.59 20.56
C ALA A 73 -1.16 -12.92 19.33
N ILE A 74 -0.67 -13.16 18.11
CA ILE A 74 -1.31 -12.62 16.90
C ILE A 74 -2.81 -12.98 16.84
N SER A 75 -3.20 -14.15 17.37
CA SER A 75 -4.60 -14.58 17.41
C SER A 75 -5.51 -13.72 18.29
N CYS A 76 -4.99 -12.93 19.23
CA CYS A 76 -5.80 -12.03 20.04
C CYS A 76 -6.01 -10.67 19.36
N VAL A 77 -5.26 -10.32 18.32
CA VAL A 77 -5.36 -9.02 17.64
C VAL A 77 -6.71 -8.92 16.93
N LEU A 78 -7.47 -7.86 17.21
CA LEU A 78 -8.74 -7.55 16.55
C LEU A 78 -8.55 -6.55 15.41
N TRP A 79 -7.77 -5.50 15.65
CA TRP A 79 -7.32 -4.53 14.64
C TRP A 79 -5.99 -3.90 15.08
N THR A 80 -5.37 -3.16 14.16
CA THR A 80 -4.15 -2.40 14.45
C THR A 80 -4.31 -0.97 13.99
N ASP A 81 -3.68 -0.02 14.68
CA ASP A 81 -3.58 1.37 14.24
C ASP A 81 -2.11 1.77 14.09
N MET A 82 -1.83 2.60 13.10
CA MET A 82 -0.52 3.21 12.93
C MET A 82 -0.39 4.41 13.89
N ILE A 83 0.31 4.19 14.99
CA ILE A 83 0.45 5.15 16.09
C ILE A 83 1.91 5.55 16.23
N ASN A 84 2.17 6.82 16.53
CA ASN A 84 3.50 7.31 16.82
C ASN A 84 3.96 6.77 18.19
N PRO A 85 4.93 5.85 18.24
CA PRO A 85 5.32 5.21 19.48
C PRO A 85 6.00 6.15 20.47
N LYS A 86 6.39 7.37 20.03
CA LYS A 86 6.98 8.38 20.89
C LYS A 86 5.94 9.29 21.56
N THR A 87 4.79 9.51 20.93
CA THR A 87 3.79 10.47 21.41
C THR A 87 2.46 9.82 21.78
N GLY A 88 2.16 8.64 21.23
CA GLY A 88 0.85 7.98 21.35
C GLY A 88 -0.21 8.53 20.40
N ASP A 89 0.14 9.49 19.53
CA ASP A 89 -0.81 10.12 18.60
C ASP A 89 -0.78 9.46 17.22
N TYR A 90 -1.84 9.72 16.44
CA TYR A 90 -1.83 9.46 15.01
C TYR A 90 -0.79 10.33 14.29
N TYR A 91 -0.16 9.75 13.27
CA TYR A 91 0.72 10.51 12.38
C TYR A 91 -0.08 11.55 11.58
N THR A 92 0.53 12.67 11.21
CA THR A 92 0.00 13.56 10.16
C THR A 92 0.38 13.05 8.78
N ASP A 93 1.62 12.55 8.66
CA ASP A 93 2.21 11.97 7.47
C ASP A 93 2.71 10.56 7.74
N CYS A 94 2.57 9.66 6.76
CA CYS A 94 3.05 8.29 6.88
C CYS A 94 4.54 8.24 7.31
N PRO A 95 4.90 7.54 8.40
CA PRO A 95 6.26 7.49 8.94
C PRO A 95 7.27 6.77 8.04
N PHE A 96 6.80 6.11 6.97
CA PHE A 96 7.64 5.47 5.95
C PHE A 96 7.83 6.31 4.69
N LEU A 97 7.15 7.47 4.60
CA LEU A 97 7.34 8.38 3.49
C LEU A 97 8.67 9.14 3.66
N ARG A 98 9.47 9.17 2.61
CA ARG A 98 10.76 9.88 2.57
C ARG A 98 10.74 10.85 1.42
N SER A 99 11.30 12.04 1.62
CA SER A 99 11.66 12.94 0.54
C SER A 99 12.96 12.46 -0.10
N SER A 100 13.06 12.60 -1.41
CA SER A 100 14.33 12.66 -2.13
C SER A 100 14.62 14.12 -2.51
N GLU A 101 15.75 14.40 -3.16
CA GLU A 101 16.04 15.74 -3.69
C GLU A 101 14.88 16.24 -4.58
N GLY A 102 14.45 17.49 -4.38
CA GLY A 102 13.30 18.09 -5.06
C GLY A 102 11.93 17.73 -4.44
N ASP A 103 10.87 17.73 -5.26
CA ASP A 103 9.49 17.41 -4.85
C ASP A 103 9.11 15.94 -5.10
N THR A 104 10.10 15.05 -4.99
CA THR A 104 9.89 13.62 -5.20
C THR A 104 9.89 12.90 -3.85
N TRP A 105 8.92 12.00 -3.68
CA TRP A 105 8.72 11.26 -2.44
C TRP A 105 8.69 9.77 -2.74
N PHE A 106 9.19 8.95 -1.82
CA PHE A 106 9.13 7.50 -1.94
C PHE A 106 8.76 6.83 -0.62
N CYS A 107 8.10 5.67 -0.71
CA CYS A 107 7.81 4.83 0.44
C CYS A 107 9.01 3.91 0.71
N ALA A 108 9.62 4.05 1.88
CA ALA A 108 10.78 3.26 2.30
C ALA A 108 10.45 1.76 2.42
N ILE A 109 9.17 1.42 2.62
CA ILE A 109 8.70 0.03 2.76
C ILE A 109 7.91 -0.46 1.55
N HIS A 110 8.05 0.17 0.37
CA HIS A 110 7.16 -0.07 -0.79
C HIS A 110 6.96 -1.55 -1.14
N LEU A 111 8.01 -2.37 -1.09
CA LEU A 111 7.96 -3.80 -1.43
C LEU A 111 7.25 -4.65 -0.37
N THR A 112 7.20 -4.17 0.87
CA THR A 112 6.67 -4.89 2.03
C THR A 112 5.48 -4.14 2.67
N ARG A 113 4.92 -3.16 1.96
CA ARG A 113 3.83 -2.29 2.43
C ARG A 113 2.61 -3.10 2.86
N PRO A 114 1.79 -2.58 3.79
CA PRO A 114 0.62 -3.31 4.23
C PRO A 114 -0.39 -3.51 3.10
N ALA A 115 -1.24 -4.53 3.23
CA ALA A 115 -2.22 -4.92 2.23
C ALA A 115 -3.15 -3.77 1.82
N ILE A 116 -3.53 -2.90 2.77
CA ILE A 116 -4.33 -1.70 2.46
C ILE A 116 -3.61 -0.76 1.48
N CYS A 117 -2.29 -0.56 1.64
CA CYS A 117 -1.49 0.24 0.73
C CYS A 117 -1.27 -0.43 -0.63
N VAL A 118 -1.29 -1.76 -0.71
CA VAL A 118 -1.24 -2.50 -1.99
C VAL A 118 -2.54 -2.33 -2.78
N ARG A 119 -3.68 -2.41 -2.07
CA ARG A 119 -5.03 -2.26 -2.64
C ARG A 119 -5.40 -0.81 -2.97
N PHE A 120 -4.76 0.15 -2.33
CA PHE A 120 -4.97 1.56 -2.62
C PHE A 120 -4.40 1.92 -4.00
N ARG A 121 -5.29 2.00 -4.99
CA ARG A 121 -4.97 2.22 -6.41
C ARG A 121 -5.80 3.38 -6.97
N PRO A 122 -5.39 4.63 -6.71
CA PRO A 122 -6.16 5.81 -7.14
C PRO A 122 -6.48 5.84 -8.64
N TRP A 123 -5.62 5.24 -9.46
CA TRP A 123 -5.81 5.15 -10.91
C TRP A 123 -7.00 4.28 -11.34
N GLU A 124 -7.50 3.39 -10.48
CA GLU A 124 -8.69 2.58 -10.74
C GLU A 124 -10.00 3.36 -10.45
N TRP A 125 -9.92 4.56 -9.87
CA TRP A 125 -11.09 5.35 -9.44
C TRP A 125 -11.50 6.45 -10.44
N GLY A 126 -10.91 6.47 -11.63
CA GLY A 126 -11.18 7.45 -12.68
C GLY A 126 -10.90 8.89 -12.23
N VAL A 127 -11.82 9.83 -12.53
CA VAL A 127 -11.69 11.25 -12.18
C VAL A 127 -11.55 11.49 -10.66
N LYS A 128 -12.08 10.60 -9.81
CA LYS A 128 -11.91 10.70 -8.36
C LYS A 128 -10.45 10.47 -7.93
N GLY A 129 -9.67 9.76 -8.73
CA GLY A 129 -8.24 9.55 -8.52
C GLY A 129 -7.41 10.83 -8.60
N LEU A 130 -7.91 11.89 -9.26
CA LEU A 130 -7.24 13.18 -9.39
C LEU A 130 -7.04 13.86 -8.03
N PHE A 131 -7.92 13.58 -7.06
CA PHE A 131 -7.79 14.08 -5.68
C PHE A 131 -6.45 13.73 -5.06
N PHE A 132 -5.88 12.57 -5.41
CA PHE A 132 -4.62 12.09 -4.86
C PHE A 132 -3.38 12.55 -5.64
N ALA A 133 -3.58 13.42 -6.65
CA ALA A 133 -2.54 13.92 -7.55
C ALA A 133 -1.66 12.79 -8.14
N CYS A 134 -2.25 11.61 -8.37
CA CYS A 134 -1.51 10.47 -8.89
C CYS A 134 -1.20 10.70 -10.39
N PRO A 135 0.07 10.78 -10.80
CA PRO A 135 0.44 11.05 -12.19
C PRO A 135 0.03 9.93 -13.15
N LEU A 136 -0.31 8.75 -12.63
CA LEU A 136 -0.85 7.66 -13.45
C LEU A 136 -2.32 7.91 -13.83
N VAL A 137 -3.09 8.59 -12.98
CA VAL A 137 -4.47 9.02 -13.31
C VAL A 137 -4.42 9.99 -14.49
N ASP A 138 -3.50 10.96 -14.46
CA ASP A 138 -3.31 11.91 -15.57
C ASP A 138 -2.95 11.18 -16.87
N LYS A 139 -1.99 10.25 -16.82
CA LYS A 139 -1.58 9.45 -17.99
C LYS A 139 -2.74 8.65 -18.58
N ILE A 140 -3.55 8.00 -17.76
CA ILE A 140 -4.69 7.20 -18.23
C ILE A 140 -5.79 8.11 -18.79
N ASN A 141 -6.10 9.23 -18.13
CA ASN A 141 -7.13 10.16 -18.60
C ASN A 141 -6.75 10.83 -19.93
N VAL A 142 -5.48 11.12 -20.16
CA VAL A 142 -4.98 11.66 -21.43
C VAL A 142 -5.08 10.63 -22.56
N CYS A 143 -4.91 9.34 -22.27
CA CYS A 143 -5.11 8.27 -23.25
C CYS A 143 -6.58 7.86 -23.42
N GLY A 144 -7.45 8.18 -22.45
CA GLY A 144 -8.87 7.79 -22.43
C GLY A 144 -9.82 8.70 -23.21
N SER A 145 -9.33 9.80 -23.82
CA SER A 145 -10.17 10.64 -24.70
C SER A 145 -10.43 10.04 -26.09
N ASP A 146 -9.77 8.93 -26.44
CA ASP A 146 -9.95 8.22 -27.72
C ASP A 146 -10.65 6.85 -27.59
N SER A 147 -11.15 6.47 -26.41
CA SER A 147 -11.89 5.22 -26.25
C SER A 147 -13.04 5.37 -25.27
N SER A 148 -14.26 5.14 -25.79
CA SER A 148 -15.51 5.09 -25.03
C SER A 148 -15.37 4.33 -23.70
N PRO A 149 -16.01 4.79 -22.61
CA PRO A 149 -15.85 4.17 -21.30
C PRO A 149 -16.42 2.74 -21.28
N PRO A 150 -15.73 1.78 -20.63
CA PRO A 150 -16.31 0.46 -20.36
C PRO A 150 -17.49 0.60 -19.40
N ASN A 151 -18.62 -0.01 -19.78
CA ASN A 151 -19.88 0.02 -19.06
C ASN A 151 -19.77 -0.82 -17.77
N TYR A 152 -19.55 -0.19 -16.61
CA TYR A 152 -19.50 -0.84 -15.30
C TYR A 152 -20.89 -0.98 -14.66
N HIS A 153 -21.84 -1.51 -15.41
CA HIS A 153 -23.14 -1.95 -14.88
C HIS A 153 -23.47 -3.35 -15.39
N GLU A 154 -22.90 -4.37 -14.75
CA GLU A 154 -23.64 -5.59 -14.47
C GLU A 154 -23.04 -6.29 -13.25
N LYS A 155 -23.81 -6.28 -12.17
CA LYS A 155 -23.58 -7.07 -10.98
C LYS A 155 -24.33 -8.39 -11.21
N ASP A 156 -23.61 -9.43 -11.58
CA ASP A 156 -24.11 -10.80 -11.43
C ASP A 156 -23.31 -11.45 -10.30
N TYR A 157 -23.94 -11.48 -9.12
CA TYR A 157 -23.62 -12.42 -8.07
C TYR A 157 -24.24 -13.76 -8.47
N CYS A 158 -23.44 -14.81 -8.59
CA CYS A 158 -23.92 -16.19 -8.48
C CYS A 158 -24.18 -16.53 -7.00
#